data_AF-A0A537AIA3-F1
#
_entry.id   AF-A0A537AIA3-F1
#
_cell.length_a   1.000
_cell.length_b   1.000
_cell.length_c   1.000
_cell.angle_alpha   90.00
_cell.angle_beta   90.00
_cell.angle_gamma   90.00
#
_symmetry.space_group_name_H-M   'P 1'
#
loop_
_entity.id
_entity.type
_entity.pdbx_description
1 polymer ?
#
loop_
_entity_poly.entity_id
_entity_poly.type
_entity_poly.pdbx_seq_one_letter_code
_entity_poly.pdbx_strand_id
1 'polypeptide(L)' 'MALNLLPILPLDGGRVVFSLLPDPLALSFSRLEPFGLPILLGLVVISSFGYNILGMFLDPIMSVSKSVITTVFQLVPI' A
#
# COMPACT_ATOMS: atom_id res chain seq x y z
N MET A 1 2.00 -10.03 1.97
CA MET A 1 2.34 -8.81 2.71
C MET A 1 1.79 -7.61 1.94
N ALA A 2 0.51 -7.25 2.16
CA ALA A 2 -0.13 -6.17 1.42
C ALA A 2 0.30 -4.76 1.90
N LEU A 3 0.88 -4.69 3.09
CA LEU A 3 1.39 -3.45 3.69
C LEU A 3 2.40 -2.74 2.78
N ASN A 4 3.27 -3.48 2.08
CA ASN A 4 4.28 -2.89 1.20
C ASN A 4 3.69 -2.21 -0.03
N LEU A 5 2.41 -2.40 -0.36
CA LEU A 5 1.75 -1.73 -1.48
C LEU A 5 1.20 -0.35 -1.10
N LEU A 6 1.33 0.06 0.17
CA LEU A 6 0.90 1.39 0.60
C LEU A 6 1.80 2.47 -0.05
N PRO A 7 1.21 3.54 -0.60
CA PRO A 7 1.95 4.62 -1.28
C PRO A 7 2.57 5.59 -0.25
N ILE A 8 3.41 5.07 0.64
CA ILE A 8 4.08 5.80 1.72
C ILE A 8 5.57 5.42 1.70
N LEU A 9 6.49 6.38 1.54
CA LEU A 9 7.92 6.14 1.83
C LEU A 9 8.03 5.82 3.32
N PRO A 10 8.75 4.79 3.82
CA PRO A 10 9.86 4.02 3.23
C PRO A 10 9.49 2.68 2.57
N LEU A 11 8.19 2.37 2.44
CA LEU A 11 7.72 1.10 1.87
C LEU A 11 7.86 1.06 0.35
N ASP A 12 7.85 -0.16 -0.20
CA ASP A 12 8.07 -0.41 -1.64
C ASP A 12 7.05 0.32 -2.53
N GLY A 13 5.78 0.37 -2.12
CA GLY A 13 4.70 1.08 -2.83
C GLY A 13 4.95 2.59 -2.90
N GLY A 14 5.55 3.17 -1.85
CA GLY A 14 6.03 4.55 -1.88
C GLY A 14 7.16 4.75 -2.89
N ARG A 15 8.10 3.81 -2.98
CA ARG A 15 9.20 3.87 -3.98
C ARG A 15 8.70 3.71 -5.42
N VAL A 16 7.69 2.87 -5.64
CA VAL A 16 7.02 2.72 -6.93
C VAL A 16 6.36 4.03 -7.34
N VAL A 17 5.60 4.65 -6.43
CA VAL A 17 4.99 5.97 -6.69
C VAL A 17 6.08 6.99 -7.00
N PHE A 18 7.13 7.09 -6.17
CA PHE A 18 8.26 7.97 -6.43
C PHE A 18 8.87 7.79 -7.84
N SER A 19 9.04 6.54 -8.31
CA SER A 19 9.57 6.27 -9.66
C SER A 19 8.62 6.60 -10.81
N LEU A 20 7.32 6.68 -10.54
CA LEU A 20 6.30 7.03 -11.53
C LEU A 20 6.06 8.54 -11.62
N LEU A 21 6.47 9.31 -10.61
CA LEU A 21 6.26 10.76 -10.59
C LEU A 21 7.36 11.50 -11.38
N PRO A 22 7.03 12.63 -12.06
CA PRO A 22 8.01 13.54 -12.61
C PRO A 22 8.94 14.13 -11.54
N ASP A 23 10.19 14.40 -11.89
CA ASP A 23 11.26 14.92 -11.02
C ASP A 23 10.82 15.99 -9.98
N PRO A 24 10.08 17.06 -10.33
CA PRO A 24 9.71 18.08 -9.34
C PRO A 24 8.74 17.55 -8.27
N LEU A 25 7.86 16.62 -8.64
CA LEU A 25 6.91 16.01 -7.71
C LEU A 25 7.58 14.89 -6.90
N ALA A 26 8.48 14.12 -7.52
CA ALA A 26 9.29 13.11 -6.83
C ALA A 26 10.13 13.74 -5.71
N LEU A 27 10.81 14.86 -5.98
CA LEU A 27 11.56 15.62 -4.96
C LEU A 27 10.68 16.08 -3.79
N SER A 28 9.48 16.57 -4.09
CA SER A 28 8.53 17.00 -3.06
C SER A 28 8.03 15.81 -2.22
N PHE A 29 7.81 14.66 -2.87
CA PHE A 29 7.39 13.43 -2.21
C PHE A 29 8.49 12.79 -1.36
N SER A 30 9.75 12.85 -1.79
CA SER A 30 10.91 12.37 -1.02
C SER A 30 11.09 13.11 0.31
N ARG A 31 10.64 14.37 0.42
CA ARG A 31 10.66 15.09 1.71
C ARG A 31 9.77 14.45 2.79
N LEU A 32 8.86 13.56 2.41
CA LEU A 32 8.01 12.80 3.35
C LEU A 32 8.72 11.55 3.90
N GLU A 33 9.88 11.16 3.37
CA GLU A 33 10.63 9.97 3.81
C GLU A 33 10.90 9.93 5.32
N PRO A 34 11.33 11.02 5.98
CA PRO A 34 11.57 11.02 7.43
C PRO A 34 10.29 10.85 8.27
N PHE A 35 9.15 11.30 7.75
CA PHE A 35 7.84 11.19 8.41
C PHE A 35 7.14 9.86 8.11
N GLY A 36 7.62 9.14 7.10
CA GLY A 36 7.09 7.86 6.66
C GLY A 36 6.91 6.83 7.76
N LEU A 37 7.98 6.59 8.53
CA LEU A 37 8.00 5.61 9.60
C LEU A 37 7.12 6.01 10.80
N PRO A 38 7.15 7.27 11.29
CA PRO A 38 6.17 7.77 12.27
C PRO A 38 4.71 7.63 11.83
N ILE A 39 4.39 7.97 10.57
CA ILE A 39 3.03 7.86 10.02
C ILE A 39 2.60 6.39 9.98
N LEU A 40 3.47 5.49 9.51
CA LEU A 40 3.20 4.06 9.47
C LEU A 40 2.95 3.47 10.85
N LEU A 41 3.79 3.81 11.83
CA LEU A 41 3.61 3.37 13.21
C LEU A 41 2.28 3.88 13.77
N GLY A 42 1.96 5.16 13.55
CA GLY A 42 0.67 5.72 13.95
C GLY A 42 -0.50 4.97 13.31
N LEU A 43 -0.45 4.72 12.01
CA LEU A 43 -1.46 3.98 11.25
C LEU A 43 -1.67 2.56 11.80
N VAL A 44 -0.59 1.82 12.03
CA VAL A 44 -0.64 0.46 12.59
C VAL A 44 -1.19 0.47 14.01
N VAL A 45 -0.73 1.38 14.86
CA VAL A 45 -1.21 1.51 16.24
C VAL A 45 -2.70 1.83 16.24
N ILE A 46 -3.13 2.89 15.53
CA ILE A 46 -4.55 3.26 15.46
C ILE A 46 -5.40 2.09 14.94
N SER A 47 -4.89 1.34 13.97
CA SER A 47 -5.57 0.17 13.45
C SER A 47 -5.64 -1.00 14.43
N SER A 48 -4.64 -1.14 15.29
CA SER A 48 -4.67 -2.12 16.39
C SER A 48 -5.67 -1.73 17.49
N PHE A 49 -6.04 -0.46 17.62
CA PHE A 49 -7.04 0.02 18.58
C PHE A 49 -8.50 -0.17 18.10
N GLY A 50 -8.72 -0.84 16.96
CA GLY A 50 -10.04 -1.18 16.44
C GLY A 50 -10.51 -0.31 15.27
N TYR A 51 -9.76 0.73 14.89
CA TYR A 51 -10.06 1.53 13.71
C TYR A 51 -9.43 0.90 12.47
N ASN A 52 -10.16 0.09 11.70
CA ASN A 52 -9.61 -0.64 10.55
C ASN A 52 -9.29 0.25 9.32
N ILE A 53 -8.48 1.29 9.52
CA ILE A 53 -8.06 2.25 8.51
C ILE A 53 -7.18 1.55 7.47
N LEU A 54 -6.27 0.67 7.92
CA LEU A 54 -5.46 -0.11 6.99
C LEU A 54 -6.32 -1.04 6.14
N GLY A 55 -7.29 -1.73 6.73
CA GLY A 55 -8.24 -2.57 6.01
C GLY A 55 -9.02 -1.78 4.97
N MET A 56 -9.50 -0.58 5.28
CA MET A 56 -10.22 0.26 4.31
C MET A 56 -9.44 0.50 3.00
N PHE A 57 -8.11 0.65 3.08
CA PHE A 57 -7.27 0.80 1.88
C PHE A 57 -6.82 -0.53 1.26
N LEU A 58 -6.54 -1.54 2.09
CA LEU A 58 -5.99 -2.82 1.64
C LEU A 58 -7.08 -3.79 1.13
N ASP A 59 -8.26 -3.80 1.75
CA ASP A 59 -9.37 -4.71 1.43
C ASP A 59 -9.86 -4.62 -0.02
N PRO A 60 -10.05 -3.45 -0.66
CA PRO A 60 -10.45 -3.40 -2.06
C PRO A 60 -9.38 -4.01 -2.98
N ILE A 61 -8.10 -3.69 -2.76
CA ILE A 61 -6.97 -4.26 -3.51
C ILE A 61 -6.88 -5.78 -3.32
N MET A 62 -7.02 -6.24 -2.08
CA MET A 62 -7.00 -7.66 -1.75
C MET A 62 -8.20 -8.40 -2.33
N SER A 63 -9.38 -7.78 -2.35
CA SER A 63 -10.61 -8.34 -2.94
C SER A 63 -10.47 -8.51 -4.44
N VAL A 64 -10.00 -7.48 -5.15
CA VAL A 64 -9.72 -7.55 -6.59
C VAL A 64 -8.67 -8.61 -6.89
N SER A 65 -7.56 -8.61 -6.15
CA SER A 65 -6.49 -9.60 -6.32
C SER A 65 -7.01 -11.03 -6.12
N LYS A 66 -7.78 -11.26 -5.05
CA LYS A 66 -8.42 -12.56 -4.80
C LYS A 66 -9.38 -12.93 -5.91
N SER A 67 -10.22 -12.01 -6.37
CA SER A 67 -11.17 -12.25 -7.45
C SER A 67 -10.44 -12.70 -8.72
N VAL A 68 -9.39 -11.99 -9.14
CA VAL A 68 -8.60 -12.35 -10.33
C VAL A 68 -7.96 -13.72 -10.16
N ILE A 69 -7.34 -13.99 -9.01
CA ILE A 69 -6.74 -15.30 -8.73
C ILE A 69 -7.82 -16.38 -8.79
N THR A 70 -8.95 -16.20 -8.13
CA THR A 70 -10.02 -17.21 -8.14
C THR A 70 -10.59 -17.44 -9.53
N THR A 71 -10.78 -16.39 -10.33
CA THR A 71 -11.30 -16.52 -11.70
C THR A 71 -10.30 -17.23 -12.60
N VAL A 72 -9.01 -16.88 -12.53
CA VAL A 72 -7.96 -17.54 -13.34
C VAL A 72 -7.82 -19.02 -12.96
N PHE A 73 -7.76 -19.33 -11.66
CA PHE A 73 -7.60 -20.71 -11.19
C PHE A 73 -8.86 -21.58 -11.38
N GLN A 74 -10.06 -21.00 -11.36
CA GLN A 74 -11.29 -21.75 -11.66
C GLN A 74 -11.50 -21.96 -13.16
N LEU A 75 -11.00 -21.05 -14.01
CA LEU A 75 -11.09 -21.17 -15.47
C LEU A 75 -10.02 -22.09 -16.08
N VAL A 76 -8.88 -22.28 -15.41
CA VAL A 76 -7.83 -23.22 -15.79
C VAL A 76 -7.81 -24.37 -14.78
N PRO A 77 -8.71 -25.36 -14.91
CA PRO A 77 -8.60 -26.59 -14.14
C PRO A 77 -7.36 -27.34 -14.65
N ILE A 78 -6.35 -27.47 -13.79
CA ILE A 78 -5.21 -28.37 -14.00
C ILE A 78 -5.63 -29.75 -13.52
#